data_AF-A0A1Z8U6J6-F1
#
_entry.id   AF-A0A1Z8U6J6-F1
#
_cell.length_a   1.000
_cell.length_b   1.000
_cell.length_c   1.000
_cell.angle_alpha   90.00
_cell.angle_beta   90.00
_cell.angle_gamma   90.00
#
_symmetry.space_group_name_H-M   'P 1'
#
loop_
_entity.id
_entity.type
_entity.pdbx_description
1 polymer ?
#
loop_
_entity_poly.entity_id
_entity_poly.type
_entity_poly.pdbx_seq_one_letter_code
_entity_poly.pdbx_strand_id
1 'polypeptide(L)'
;MYLPNRKRILFVPFAKLTFIYLIFHTPLLGQFPSKPITVIVPFAAGGGSDVFVRIFQNAIRQNNLCPQPIVIKNIAGAGGTIGSRTA
;
A
#
# COMPACT_ATOMS: atom_id res chain seq x y z
N MET A 1 -12.67 -16.27 65.10
CA MET A 1 -11.81 -15.10 64.81
C MET A 1 -11.13 -15.34 63.47
N TYR A 2 -11.56 -14.65 62.42
CA TYR A 2 -11.12 -14.83 61.03
C TYR A 2 -10.04 -13.77 60.71
N LEU A 3 -8.82 -14.19 60.34
CA LEU A 3 -7.75 -13.26 59.97
C LEU A 3 -7.88 -12.82 58.50
N PRO A 4 -7.63 -11.53 58.17
CA PRO A 4 -7.85 -10.99 56.84
C PRO A 4 -6.72 -11.32 55.85
N ASN A 5 -7.16 -11.59 54.62
CA ASN A 5 -6.42 -11.89 53.41
C ASN A 5 -5.45 -10.75 53.00
N ARG A 6 -4.13 -10.95 53.12
CA ARG A 6 -3.12 -9.99 52.62
C ARG A 6 -2.97 -10.13 51.10
N LYS A 7 -3.45 -9.13 50.36
CA LYS A 7 -3.26 -9.00 48.90
C LYS A 7 -1.77 -8.97 48.57
N ARG A 8 -1.26 -10.05 47.95
CA ARG A 8 0.09 -10.09 47.35
C ARG A 8 0.09 -9.25 46.08
N ILE A 9 0.55 -8.01 46.18
CA ILE A 9 0.83 -7.14 45.03
C ILE A 9 2.12 -7.66 44.38
N LEU A 10 1.97 -8.30 43.22
CA LEU A 10 3.07 -8.80 42.40
C LEU A 10 3.76 -7.61 41.72
N PHE A 11 4.89 -7.16 42.29
CA PHE A 11 5.74 -6.13 41.70
C PHE A 11 6.48 -6.72 40.49
N VAL A 12 6.03 -6.39 39.27
CA VAL A 12 6.76 -6.71 38.04
C VAL A 12 7.91 -5.71 37.89
N PRO A 13 9.19 -6.15 37.83
CA PRO A 13 10.31 -5.23 37.71
C PRO A 13 10.33 -4.57 36.33
N PHE A 14 10.44 -3.24 36.33
CA PHE A 14 10.50 -2.33 35.16
C PHE A 14 11.45 -2.81 34.03
N ALA A 15 12.48 -3.58 34.37
CA ALA A 15 13.47 -4.14 33.43
C ALA A 15 12.89 -5.15 32.41
N LYS A 16 11.76 -5.80 32.70
CA LYS A 16 11.11 -6.71 31.73
C LYS A 16 10.39 -5.97 30.59
N LEU A 17 10.05 -4.69 30.79
CA LEU A 17 9.29 -3.92 29.79
C LEU A 17 10.20 -3.34 28.69
N THR A 18 11.45 -3.02 29.01
CA THR A 18 12.44 -2.47 28.07
C THR A 18 13.00 -3.52 27.09
N PHE A 19 13.05 -4.80 27.46
CA PHE A 19 13.60 -5.87 26.60
C PHE A 19 12.64 -6.29 25.47
N ILE A 20 11.33 -6.13 25.66
CA ILE A 20 10.30 -6.44 24.64
C ILE A 20 10.29 -5.40 23.51
N TYR A 21 10.75 -4.17 23.77
CA TYR A 21 10.69 -3.09 22.79
C TYR A 21 11.71 -3.24 21.65
N LEU A 22 12.82 -3.96 21.86
CA LEU A 22 13.91 -4.08 20.89
C LEU A 22 13.67 -5.11 19.79
N ILE A 23 12.67 -5.99 19.92
CA ILE A 23 12.47 -7.14 19.01
C ILE A 23 11.62 -6.78 17.78
N PHE A 24 10.99 -5.58 17.75
CA PHE A 24 10.00 -5.22 16.72
C PHE A 24 10.49 -4.29 15.61
N HIS A 25 11.78 -3.98 15.49
CA HIS A 25 12.27 -3.21 14.33
C HIS A 25 12.57 -4.13 13.15
N THR A 26 11.53 -4.67 12.51
CA THR A 26 11.65 -5.19 11.15
C THR A 26 11.92 -4.02 10.22
N PRO A 27 13.05 -3.97 9.48
CA PRO A 27 13.21 -2.95 8.46
C PRO A 27 12.15 -3.21 7.38
N LEU A 28 11.16 -2.32 7.30
CA LEU A 28 10.17 -2.35 6.23
C LEU A 28 10.91 -1.94 4.95
N LEU A 29 11.42 -2.91 4.19
CA LEU A 29 11.70 -2.70 2.77
C LEU A 29 10.44 -2.05 2.20
N GLY A 30 10.53 -0.79 1.76
CA GLY A 30 9.35 0.02 1.47
C GLY A 30 8.38 -0.75 0.58
N GLN A 31 7.18 -1.02 1.10
CA GLN A 31 6.20 -1.80 0.35
C GLN A 31 5.87 -1.06 -0.93
N PHE A 32 6.19 -1.69 -2.07
CA PHE A 32 5.76 -1.20 -3.36
C PHE A 32 4.28 -1.52 -3.53
N PRO A 33 3.48 -0.63 -4.13
CA PRO A 33 3.80 0.76 -4.48
C PRO A 33 3.65 1.73 -3.28
N SER A 34 4.56 2.70 -3.19
CA SER A 34 4.53 3.78 -2.19
C SER A 34 3.95 5.10 -2.70
N LYS A 35 3.64 5.16 -4.01
CA LYS A 35 3.03 6.30 -4.71
C LYS A 35 1.99 5.80 -5.72
N PRO A 36 1.06 6.65 -6.17
CA PRO A 36 0.13 6.32 -7.24
C PRO A 36 0.85 5.78 -8.48
N ILE A 37 0.31 4.72 -9.08
CA ILE A 37 0.84 4.14 -10.33
C ILE A 37 0.24 4.92 -11.50
N THR A 38 1.09 5.47 -12.37
CA THR A 38 0.62 6.10 -13.61
C THR A 38 0.70 5.11 -14.76
N VAL A 39 -0.42 4.87 -15.44
CA VAL A 39 -0.49 4.04 -16.65
C VAL A 39 -0.53 4.96 -17.85
N ILE A 40 0.47 4.83 -18.73
CA ILE A 40 0.52 5.56 -19.99
C ILE A 40 -0.30 4.80 -21.04
N VAL A 41 -1.30 5.47 -21.60
CA VAL A 41 -2.04 4.98 -22.77
C VAL A 41 -1.52 5.74 -23.98
N PRO A 42 -0.84 5.09 -24.94
CA PRO A 42 -0.18 5.77 -26.06
C PRO A 42 -1.15 6.21 -27.17
N PHE A 43 -2.40 6.48 -26.82
CA PHE A 43 -3.49 6.83 -27.73
C PHE A 43 -4.42 7.86 -27.09
N ALA A 44 -5.30 8.45 -27.91
CA ALA A 44 -6.28 9.42 -27.46
C ALA A 44 -7.25 8.82 -26.41
N ALA A 45 -7.77 9.67 -25.52
CA ALA A 45 -8.78 9.28 -24.55
C ALA A 45 -10.08 8.84 -25.25
N GLY A 46 -10.83 7.93 -24.61
CA GLY A 46 -12.08 7.39 -25.16
C GLY A 46 -11.93 6.31 -26.24
N GLY A 47 -10.71 6.05 -26.73
CA GLY A 47 -10.44 4.92 -27.63
C GLY A 47 -10.44 3.57 -26.92
N GLY A 48 -10.39 2.48 -27.68
CA GLY A 48 -10.44 1.11 -27.12
C GLY A 48 -9.38 0.84 -26.04
N SER A 49 -8.15 1.33 -26.21
CA SER A 49 -7.09 1.19 -25.20
C SER A 49 -7.37 1.97 -23.90
N ASP A 50 -7.99 3.15 -23.98
CA ASP A 50 -8.40 3.94 -22.82
C ASP A 50 -9.55 3.26 -22.06
N VAL A 51 -10.54 2.76 -22.80
CA VAL A 51 -11.67 2.01 -22.21
C VAL A 51 -11.16 0.75 -21.52
N PHE A 52 -10.27 -0.01 -22.18
CA PHE A 52 -9.70 -1.23 -21.61
C PHE A 52 -8.97 -0.97 -20.29
N VAL A 53 -8.10 0.05 -20.23
CA VAL A 53 -7.38 0.36 -18.98
C VAL A 53 -8.32 0.85 -17.87
N ARG A 54 -9.42 1.54 -18.19
CA ARG A 54 -10.44 1.96 -17.21
C ARG A 54 -11.19 0.78 -16.61
N ILE A 55 -11.50 -0.23 -17.43
CA ILE A 55 -12.09 -1.49 -16.95
C ILE A 55 -11.10 -2.19 -16.01
N PHE A 56 -9.83 -2.27 -16.40
CA PHE A 56 -8.77 -2.86 -15.58
C PHE A 56 -8.56 -2.12 -14.25
N GLN A 57 -8.53 -0.78 -14.28
CA GLN A 57 -8.46 0.06 -13.08
C GLN A 57 -9.63 -0.23 -12.13
N ASN A 58 -10.84 -0.36 -12.67
CA ASN A 58 -12.01 -0.68 -11.85
C ASN A 58 -11.90 -2.08 -11.23
N ALA A 59 -11.44 -3.08 -11.99
CA ALA A 59 -11.23 -4.43 -11.48
C ALA A 59 -10.18 -4.46 -10.35
N ILE A 60 -9.07 -3.74 -10.49
CA ILE A 60 -8.06 -3.61 -9.42
C ILE A 60 -8.66 -3.00 -8.16
N ARG A 61 -9.45 -1.94 -8.30
CA ARG A 61 -10.10 -1.27 -7.17
C ARG A 61 -11.12 -2.18 -6.49
N GLN A 62 -11.95 -2.88 -7.26
CA GLN A 62 -12.98 -3.77 -6.72
C GLN A 62 -12.40 -4.95 -5.94
N ASN A 63 -11.25 -5.45 -6.36
CA ASN A 63 -10.58 -6.60 -5.75
C ASN A 63 -9.46 -6.20 -4.77
N ASN A 64 -9.29 -4.91 -4.46
CA ASN A 64 -8.23 -4.38 -3.59
C ASN A 64 -6.83 -4.90 -3.95
N LEU A 65 -6.53 -5.06 -5.25
CA LEU A 65 -5.28 -5.68 -5.72
C LEU A 65 -4.06 -4.75 -5.62
N CYS A 66 -4.29 -3.45 -5.44
CA CYS A 66 -3.24 -2.46 -5.31
C CYS A 66 -3.54 -1.52 -4.14
N PRO A 67 -2.58 -1.29 -3.22
CA PRO A 67 -2.77 -0.37 -2.11
C PRO A 67 -2.75 1.10 -2.56
N GLN A 68 -2.25 1.39 -3.77
CA GLN A 68 -2.15 2.75 -4.31
C GLN A 68 -3.13 2.97 -5.46
N PRO A 69 -3.61 4.20 -5.65
CA PRO A 69 -4.49 4.51 -6.77
C PRO A 69 -3.73 4.41 -8.11
N ILE A 70 -4.46 4.02 -9.15
CA ILE A 70 -3.99 4.01 -10.53
C ILE A 70 -4.49 5.29 -11.22
N VAL A 71 -3.58 5.99 -11.89
CA VAL A 71 -3.83 7.20 -12.66
C VAL A 71 -3.60 6.91 -14.14
N ILE A 72 -4.57 7.20 -14.99
CA ILE A 72 -4.44 7.01 -16.44
C ILE A 72 -3.98 8.33 -17.07
N LYS A 73 -2.92 8.27 -17.87
CA LYS A 73 -2.42 9.41 -18.64
C LYS A 73 -2.35 9.05 -20.13
N ASN A 74 -3.18 9.70 -20.93
CA ASN A 74 -3.20 9.53 -22.38
C ASN A 74 -2.11 10.40 -23.03
N ILE A 75 -1.19 9.78 -23.77
CA ILE A 75 -0.11 10.47 -24.51
C ILE A 75 -0.12 9.95 -25.94
N ALA A 76 -0.80 10.66 -26.83
CA ALA A 76 -0.93 10.28 -28.23
C ALA A 76 0.24 10.80 -29.10
N GLY A 77 0.41 10.20 -30.28
CA GLY A 77 1.28 10.70 -31.35
C GLY A 77 2.23 9.66 -31.93
N ALA A 78 2.65 9.87 -33.19
CA ALA A 78 3.54 8.98 -33.95
C ALA A 78 3.16 7.49 -33.89
N GLY A 79 1.87 7.19 -34.05
CA GLY A 79 1.33 5.82 -33.96
C GLY A 79 1.47 5.16 -32.59
N GLY A 80 1.68 5.95 -31.52
CA GLY A 80 1.90 5.49 -30.15
C GLY A 80 3.36 5.54 -29.70
N THR A 81 4.31 5.80 -30.61
CA THR A 81 5.74 5.85 -30.30
C THR A 81 6.07 6.90 -29.23
N ILE A 82 5.38 8.04 -29.23
CA ILE A 82 5.62 9.12 -28.24
C ILE A 82 5.21 8.67 -26.84
N GLY A 83 4.01 8.08 -26.70
CA GLY A 83 3.53 7.57 -25.43
C GLY A 83 4.40 6.44 -24.89
N SER A 84 4.77 5.47 -25.74
CA SER A 84 5.60 4.33 -25.32
C SER A 84 6.99 4.72 -24.81
N ARG A 85 7.57 5.83 -25.29
CA ARG A 85 8.86 6.35 -24.79
C ARG A 85 8.75 7.10 -23.46
N THR A 86 7.53 7.43 -23.04
CA THR A 86 7.28 8.20 -21.81
C THR A 86 6.94 7.29 -20.62
N ALA A 87 6.72 6.00 -20.86
CA ALA A 87 6.55 4.98 -19.83
C ALA A 87 7.91 4.55 -19.26
#